data_AF-A0A2S7P857-F1
#
_entry.id   AF-A0A2S7P857-F1
#
_cell.length_a   1.000
_cell.length_b   1.000
_cell.length_c   1.000
_cell.angle_alpha   90.00
_cell.angle_beta   90.00
_cell.angle_gamma   90.00
#
_symmetry.space_group_name_H-M   'P 1'
#
loop_
_entity.id
_entity.type
_entity.pdbx_description
1 polymer ?
#
loop_
_entity_poly.entity_id
_entity_poly.type
_entity_poly.pdbx_seq_one_letter_code
_entity_poly.pdbx_strand_id
1 'polypeptide(L)'
;MEIEINHRNSGSGDSSLISQPGAPARAKANRDAEWESIRSFVRDIYVKDKKTLKETKDAVWKKYSFQSGTRKWKEKMKEWGFEKHISKRDMNIIVAKQQQRHMEGKDTIFMHCSNEVSAERIETFKRRKVANESLPISPSTDDTLPLCNTDSKS
;
A
#
# COMPACT_ATOMS: atom_id res chain seq x y z
N MET A 1 2.92 22.93 -5.12
CA MET A 1 1.59 22.83 -4.50
C MET A 1 1.38 21.38 -4.09
N GLU A 2 1.61 21.09 -2.82
CA GLU A 2 1.44 19.75 -2.24
C GLU A 2 -0.05 19.52 -1.97
N ILE A 3 -0.57 18.34 -2.32
CA ILE A 3 -1.99 17.99 -2.10
C ILE A 3 -2.04 16.80 -1.15
N GLU A 4 -2.35 17.09 0.12
CA GLU A 4 -2.62 16.11 1.17
C GLU A 4 -4.11 15.73 1.15
N ILE A 5 -4.42 14.42 1.12
CA ILE A 5 -5.80 13.92 1.09
C ILE A 5 -6.13 13.32 2.47
N ASN A 6 -6.82 14.08 3.30
CA ASN A 6 -7.31 13.63 4.61
C ASN A 6 -8.77 13.20 4.50
N HIS A 7 -9.05 11.91 4.72
CA HIS A 7 -10.42 11.40 4.87
C HIS A 7 -10.88 11.49 6.34
N ARG A 8 -11.98 12.21 6.55
CA ARG A 8 -12.68 12.38 7.83
C ARG A 8 -13.81 11.35 7.90
N ASN A 9 -13.79 10.45 8.90
CA ASN A 9 -14.90 9.51 9.15
C ASN A 9 -15.62 9.88 10.44
N SER A 10 -16.90 10.23 10.31
CA SER A 10 -17.85 10.41 11.41
C SER A 10 -18.57 9.08 11.68
N GLY A 11 -18.70 8.69 12.95
CA GLY A 11 -19.50 7.54 13.35
C GLY A 11 -19.79 7.58 14.85
N SER A 12 -21.02 7.94 15.20
CA SER A 12 -21.61 7.86 16.53
C SER A 12 -21.82 6.40 16.96
N GLY A 13 -21.69 6.12 18.26
CA GLY A 13 -22.01 4.83 18.86
C GLY A 13 -21.66 4.79 20.35
N ASP A 14 -22.65 5.10 21.17
CA ASP A 14 -22.70 4.93 22.63
C ASP A 14 -22.42 3.48 23.06
N SER A 15 -21.65 3.29 24.13
CA SER A 15 -21.80 2.20 25.14
C SER A 15 -20.59 2.11 26.09
N SER A 16 -20.81 2.55 27.33
CA SER A 16 -20.34 1.98 28.62
C SER A 16 -19.04 1.16 28.64
N LEU A 17 -17.98 1.66 29.30
CA LEU A 17 -17.00 0.82 30.01
C LEU A 17 -16.31 1.56 31.19
N ILE A 18 -16.58 1.05 32.40
CA ILE A 18 -15.73 0.94 33.60
C ILE A 18 -14.46 1.81 33.64
N SER A 19 -14.46 2.81 34.54
CA SER A 19 -13.27 3.56 34.94
C SER A 19 -12.37 2.71 35.86
N GLN A 20 -11.25 2.22 35.33
CA GLN A 20 -10.14 1.70 36.14
C GLN A 20 -9.08 2.80 36.38
N PRO A 21 -8.42 2.81 37.55
CA PRO A 21 -7.56 3.90 37.99
C PRO A 21 -6.34 4.07 37.08
N GLY A 22 -6.15 5.29 36.62
CA GLY A 22 -5.12 5.67 35.66
C GLY A 22 -3.70 5.57 36.23
N ALA A 23 -2.90 4.71 35.62
CA ALA A 23 -1.48 5.04 35.44
C ALA A 23 -1.42 6.36 34.64
N PRO A 24 -0.66 7.37 35.12
CA PRO A 24 -0.92 8.76 34.79
C PRO A 24 -0.65 9.01 33.31
N ALA A 25 -1.47 9.83 32.66
CA ALA A 25 -1.33 10.24 31.27
C ALA A 25 0.13 10.60 30.87
N ARG A 26 0.95 11.04 31.83
CA ARG A 26 2.38 11.28 31.70
C ARG A 26 3.21 10.07 31.24
N ALA A 27 2.92 8.86 31.70
CA ALA A 27 3.64 7.65 31.28
C ALA A 27 3.34 7.32 29.80
N LYS A 28 2.08 7.49 29.36
CA LYS A 28 1.70 7.33 27.94
C LYS A 28 2.34 8.41 27.06
N ALA A 29 2.27 9.67 27.48
CA ALA A 29 2.90 10.78 26.77
C ALA A 29 4.41 10.59 26.61
N ASN A 30 5.09 10.05 27.62
CA ASN A 30 6.51 9.73 27.53
C ASN A 30 6.77 8.65 26.45
N ARG A 31 5.95 7.59 26.41
CA ARG A 31 6.10 6.54 25.38
C ARG A 31 5.81 7.04 23.96
N ASP A 32 4.83 7.92 23.79
CA ASP A 32 4.56 8.51 22.48
C ASP A 32 5.71 9.41 22.02
N ALA A 33 6.36 10.14 22.94
CA ALA A 33 7.58 10.88 22.65
C ALA A 33 8.76 9.96 22.26
N GLU A 34 8.90 8.79 22.91
CA GLU A 34 9.88 7.77 22.50
C GLU A 34 9.62 7.30 21.06
N TRP A 35 8.36 7.04 20.70
CA TRP A 35 7.97 6.64 19.34
C TRP A 35 8.34 7.69 18.29
N GLU A 36 8.04 8.96 18.54
CA GLU A 36 8.40 10.03 17.60
C GLU A 36 9.92 10.22 17.51
N SER A 37 10.66 10.02 18.61
CA SER A 37 12.12 10.09 18.62
C SER A 37 12.77 9.01 17.74
N ILE A 38 12.21 7.80 17.71
CA ILE A 38 12.72 6.70 16.87
C ILE A 38 12.14 6.71 15.45
N ARG A 39 11.09 7.48 15.18
CA ARG A 39 10.36 7.47 13.90
C ARG A 39 11.26 7.72 12.70
N SER A 40 12.15 8.71 12.78
CA SER A 40 13.09 9.03 11.69
C SER A 40 14.02 7.85 11.39
N PHE A 41 14.59 7.25 12.43
CA PHE A 41 15.46 6.10 12.29
C PHE A 41 14.74 4.87 11.73
N VAL A 42 13.49 4.65 12.17
CA VAL A 42 12.63 3.60 11.63
C VAL A 42 12.34 3.84 10.14
N ARG A 43 12.07 5.08 9.73
CA ARG A 43 11.86 5.43 8.32
C ARG A 43 13.08 5.06 7.49
N ASP A 44 14.28 5.45 7.93
CA ASP A 44 15.51 5.17 7.19
C ASP A 44 15.72 3.66 7.02
N ILE A 45 15.62 2.89 8.09
CA ILE A 45 15.83 1.44 8.01
C ILE A 45 14.74 0.74 7.18
N TYR A 46 13.48 1.11 7.37
CA TYR A 46 12.37 0.39 6.77
C TYR A 46 12.14 0.78 5.31
N VAL A 47 12.30 2.06 4.99
CA VAL A 47 12.04 2.63 3.65
C VAL A 47 13.32 2.67 2.82
N LYS A 48 14.42 3.23 3.34
CA LYS A 48 15.67 3.42 2.58
C LYS A 48 16.46 2.11 2.46
N ASP A 49 16.70 1.42 3.58
CA ASP A 49 17.40 0.13 3.57
C ASP A 49 16.49 -1.07 3.21
N LYS A 50 15.18 -0.82 3.00
CA LYS A 50 14.16 -1.81 2.66
C LYS A 50 14.06 -3.01 3.62
N LYS A 51 14.52 -2.88 4.87
CA LYS A 51 14.54 -3.99 5.84
C LYS A 51 13.13 -4.43 6.25
N THR A 52 13.04 -5.63 6.81
CA THR A 52 11.79 -6.18 7.33
C THR A 52 11.42 -5.56 8.68
N LEU A 53 10.16 -5.72 9.11
CA LEU A 53 9.71 -5.26 10.43
C LEU A 53 10.54 -5.88 11.57
N LYS A 54 10.94 -7.15 11.43
CA LYS A 54 11.74 -7.86 12.45
C LYS A 54 13.12 -7.22 12.60
N GLU A 55 13.81 -6.98 11.49
CA GLU A 55 15.13 -6.35 11.49
C GLU A 55 15.08 -4.91 11.97
N THR A 56 14.02 -4.18 11.61
CA THR A 56 13.80 -2.80 12.08
C THR A 56 13.64 -2.75 13.60
N LYS A 57 12.85 -3.68 14.16
CA LYS A 57 12.69 -3.83 15.62
C LYS A 57 14.01 -4.15 16.31
N ASP A 58 14.80 -5.06 15.74
CA ASP A 58 16.11 -5.45 16.27
C ASP A 58 17.11 -4.28 16.25
N ALA A 59 17.15 -3.53 15.16
CA ALA A 59 18.01 -2.34 15.05
C ALA A 59 17.61 -1.24 16.05
N VAL A 60 16.31 -1.01 16.24
CA VAL A 60 15.79 -0.04 17.21
C VAL A 60 16.10 -0.48 18.63
N TRP A 61 15.95 -1.77 18.94
CA TRP A 61 16.35 -2.33 20.23
C TRP A 61 17.84 -2.13 20.50
N LYS A 62 18.71 -2.44 19.53
CA LYS A 62 20.16 -2.29 19.68
C LYS A 62 20.62 -0.85 19.93
N LYS A 63 19.92 0.13 19.37
CA LYS A 63 20.32 1.55 19.43
C LYS A 63 19.65 2.34 20.56
N TYR A 64 18.36 2.09 20.80
CA TYR A 64 17.55 2.87 21.74
C TYR A 64 17.08 2.05 22.94
N SER A 65 17.40 0.75 23.02
CA SER A 65 16.87 -0.18 24.02
C SER A 65 15.34 -0.14 24.11
N PHE A 66 14.68 0.21 23.00
CA PHE A 66 13.24 0.38 22.95
C PHE A 66 12.55 -0.92 22.53
N GLN A 67 11.68 -1.40 23.41
CA GLN A 67 10.93 -2.64 23.21
C GLN A 67 9.43 -2.38 23.18
N SER A 68 8.76 -2.95 22.19
CA SER A 68 7.30 -2.93 22.12
C SER A 68 6.73 -4.14 21.38
N GLY A 69 5.45 -4.42 21.64
CA GLY A 69 4.72 -5.53 21.04
C GLY A 69 4.59 -5.36 19.52
N THR A 70 4.61 -6.48 18.79
CA THR A 70 4.51 -6.48 17.32
C THR A 70 3.22 -5.82 16.81
N ARG A 71 2.11 -5.98 17.54
CA ARG A 71 0.85 -5.27 17.23
C ARG A 71 1.04 -3.75 17.22
N LYS A 72 1.68 -3.20 18.26
CA LYS A 72 1.86 -1.75 18.37
C LYS A 72 2.82 -1.21 17.32
N TRP A 73 3.86 -1.97 17.00
CA TRP A 73 4.74 -1.68 15.85
C TRP A 73 3.97 -1.60 14.53
N LYS A 74 3.08 -2.56 14.25
CA LYS A 74 2.25 -2.52 13.03
C LYS A 74 1.30 -1.31 13.02
N GLU A 75 0.71 -0.99 14.16
CA GLU A 75 -0.17 0.19 14.31
C GLU A 75 0.60 1.49 14.04
N LYS A 76 1.79 1.66 14.62
CA LYS A 76 2.66 2.83 14.39
C LYS A 76 3.16 2.91 12.96
N MET A 77 3.52 1.78 12.34
CA MET A 77 3.88 1.73 10.91
C MET A 77 2.74 2.22 10.02
N LYS A 78 1.49 1.87 10.36
CA LYS A 78 0.31 2.35 9.65
C LYS A 78 0.05 3.84 9.90
N GLU A 79 0.14 4.27 11.15
CA GLU A 79 -0.03 5.68 11.57
C GLU A 79 0.98 6.60 10.87
N TRP A 80 2.23 6.16 10.73
CA TRP A 80 3.28 6.89 10.03
C TRP A 80 3.21 6.77 8.50
N GLY A 81 2.35 5.89 7.98
CA GLY A 81 2.17 5.68 6.55
C GLY A 81 3.32 4.92 5.87
N PHE A 82 4.13 4.17 6.61
CA PHE A 82 5.21 3.34 6.05
C PHE A 82 4.69 2.08 5.32
N GLU A 83 3.51 2.16 4.74
CA GLU A 83 2.88 1.04 4.06
C GLU A 83 3.50 0.84 2.67
N LYS A 84 4.05 -0.37 2.44
CA LYS A 84 4.64 -0.77 1.14
C LYS A 84 3.57 -1.07 0.08
N HIS A 85 2.31 -1.18 0.50
CA HIS A 85 1.18 -1.61 -0.31
C HIS A 85 0.25 -0.43 -0.57
N ILE A 86 0.10 -0.11 -1.85
CA ILE A 86 -0.91 0.86 -2.31
C ILE A 86 -2.14 0.03 -2.67
N SER A 87 -3.29 0.38 -2.11
CA SER A 87 -4.53 -0.33 -2.41
C SER A 87 -4.90 -0.17 -3.89
N LYS A 88 -5.64 -1.14 -4.47
CA LYS A 88 -6.10 -1.04 -5.87
C LYS A 88 -6.91 0.25 -6.10
N ARG A 89 -7.74 0.64 -5.11
CA ARG A 89 -8.53 1.87 -5.15
C ARG A 89 -7.62 3.10 -5.25
N ASP A 90 -6.63 3.21 -4.37
CA ASP A 90 -5.72 4.36 -4.37
C ASP A 90 -4.86 4.40 -5.63
N MET A 91 -4.41 3.25 -6.10
CA MET A 91 -3.66 3.13 -7.36
C MET A 91 -4.48 3.60 -8.57
N ASN A 92 -5.78 3.25 -8.63
CA ASN A 92 -6.68 3.75 -9.69
C ASN A 92 -6.80 5.29 -9.66
N ILE A 93 -6.88 5.88 -8.46
CA ILE A 93 -6.92 7.35 -8.30
C ILE A 93 -5.61 7.98 -8.78
N ILE A 94 -4.46 7.39 -8.43
CA ILE A 94 -3.14 7.86 -8.89
C ILE A 94 -3.05 7.79 -10.42
N VAL A 95 -3.49 6.68 -11.03
CA VAL A 95 -3.51 6.51 -12.49
C VAL A 95 -4.38 7.57 -13.18
N ALA A 96 -5.59 7.82 -12.66
CA ALA A 96 -6.49 8.83 -13.23
C ALA A 96 -5.88 10.25 -13.13
N LYS A 97 -5.29 10.59 -11.98
CA LYS A 97 -4.60 11.88 -11.80
C LYS A 97 -3.37 12.00 -12.70
N GLN A 98 -2.60 10.93 -12.88
CA GLN A 98 -1.45 10.90 -13.79
C GLN A 98 -1.88 11.18 -15.24
N GLN A 99 -2.99 10.59 -15.69
CA GLN A 99 -3.53 10.85 -17.03
C GLN A 99 -3.95 12.32 -17.19
N GLN A 100 -4.66 12.86 -16.19
CA GLN A 100 -5.06 14.26 -16.19
C GLN A 100 -3.87 15.22 -16.31
N ARG A 101 -2.82 15.00 -15.50
CA ARG A 101 -1.61 15.85 -15.50
C ARG A 101 -0.77 15.71 -16.77
N HIS A 102 -0.75 14.51 -17.36
CA HIS A 102 -0.11 14.29 -18.64
C HIS A 102 -0.80 15.08 -19.77
N MET A 103 -2.14 15.16 -19.77
CA MET A 103 -2.88 16.02 -20.71
C MET A 103 -2.59 17.51 -20.51
N GLU A 104 -2.28 17.93 -19.28
CA GLU A 104 -1.85 19.29 -18.95
C GLU A 104 -0.35 19.56 -19.20
N GLY A 105 0.42 18.56 -19.64
CA GLY A 105 1.87 18.68 -19.88
C GLY A 105 2.72 18.87 -18.62
N LYS A 106 2.27 18.40 -17.46
CA LYS A 106 2.97 18.57 -16.18
C LYS A 106 3.56 17.25 -15.67
N ASP A 107 4.87 17.20 -15.53
CA ASP A 107 5.53 16.15 -14.76
C ASP A 107 5.24 16.36 -13.26
N THR A 108 4.65 15.34 -12.63
CA THR A 108 4.22 15.40 -11.22
C THR A 108 4.74 14.19 -10.48
N ILE A 109 5.37 14.41 -9.32
CA ILE A 109 5.76 13.35 -8.39
C ILE A 109 4.53 12.95 -7.57
N PHE A 110 4.17 11.67 -7.59
CA PHE A 110 3.03 11.16 -6.82
C PHE A 110 3.51 10.62 -5.47
N MET A 111 2.86 11.06 -4.39
CA MET A 111 3.12 10.56 -3.04
C MET A 111 1.89 9.85 -2.46
N HIS A 112 2.10 8.71 -1.80
CA HIS A 112 1.08 7.97 -1.06
C HIS A 112 1.59 7.67 0.35
N CYS A 113 0.90 8.17 1.37
CA CYS A 113 1.21 7.93 2.79
C CYS A 113 2.67 8.19 3.21
N SER A 114 3.40 9.08 2.53
CA SER A 114 4.85 9.37 2.70
C SER A 114 5.82 8.54 1.85
N ASN A 115 5.32 7.67 0.96
CA ASN A 115 6.13 6.97 -0.03
C ASN A 115 5.91 7.56 -1.42
N GLU A 116 7.01 7.76 -2.15
CA GLU A 116 6.95 8.14 -3.56
C GLU A 116 6.47 6.97 -4.42
N VAL A 117 5.51 7.25 -5.29
CA VAL A 117 4.97 6.30 -6.24
C VAL A 117 5.66 6.52 -7.58
N SER A 118 6.69 5.73 -7.84
CA SER A 118 7.44 5.75 -9.10
C SER A 118 6.53 5.48 -10.32
N ALA A 119 6.80 6.15 -11.44
CA ALA A 119 6.09 5.95 -12.70
C ALA A 119 6.09 4.48 -13.17
N GLU A 120 7.20 3.75 -12.99
CA GLU A 120 7.33 2.32 -13.33
C GLU A 120 6.27 1.46 -12.61
N ARG A 121 5.98 1.79 -11.35
CA ARG A 121 4.97 1.08 -10.55
C ARG A 121 3.56 1.34 -11.06
N ILE A 122 3.27 2.57 -11.47
CA ILE A 122 2.00 2.98 -12.09
C ILE A 122 1.84 2.24 -13.43
N GLU A 123 2.88 2.18 -14.24
CA GLU A 123 2.86 1.50 -15.54
C GLU A 123 2.65 -0.01 -15.39
N THR A 124 3.37 -0.65 -14.47
CA THR A 124 3.20 -2.08 -14.17
C THR A 124 1.77 -2.41 -13.76
N PHE A 125 1.12 -1.53 -12.99
CA PHE A 125 -0.28 -1.69 -12.64
C PHE A 125 -1.22 -1.55 -13.85
N LYS A 126 -1.00 -0.55 -14.72
CA LYS A 126 -1.74 -0.38 -15.98
C LYS A 126 -1.65 -1.65 -16.85
N ARG A 127 -0.43 -2.18 -17.05
CA ARG A 127 -0.21 -3.41 -17.85
C ARG A 127 -0.99 -4.61 -17.30
N ARG A 128 -0.97 -4.82 -15.98
CA ARG A 128 -1.74 -5.91 -15.33
C ARG A 128 -3.24 -5.75 -15.46
N LYS A 129 -3.76 -4.51 -15.40
CA LYS A 129 -5.19 -4.26 -15.58
C LYS A 129 -5.64 -4.61 -17.00
N VAL A 130 -4.88 -4.19 -18.01
CA VAL A 130 -5.18 -4.50 -19.42
C VAL A 130 -5.16 -6.02 -19.67
N ALA A 131 -4.15 -6.73 -19.17
CA ALA A 131 -4.07 -8.19 -19.32
C ALA A 131 -5.22 -8.96 -18.63
N ASN A 132 -5.81 -8.38 -17.58
CA ASN A 132 -6.93 -8.99 -16.85
C ASN A 132 -8.31 -8.62 -17.43
N GLU A 133 -8.43 -7.49 -18.14
CA GLU A 133 -9.68 -7.08 -18.81
C GLU A 133 -9.75 -7.51 -20.28
N SER A 134 -8.64 -7.96 -20.88
CA SER A 134 -8.58 -8.41 -22.28
C SER A 134 -9.04 -9.86 -22.51
N LEU A 135 -9.95 -10.41 -21.69
CA LEU A 135 -10.53 -11.74 -21.93
C LEU A 135 -12.05 -11.69 -22.11
N PRO A 136 -12.55 -11.58 -23.35
CA PRO A 136 -13.69 -12.37 -23.79
C PRO A 136 -13.16 -13.69 -24.36
N ILE A 137 -13.00 -14.71 -23.52
CA ILE A 137 -12.79 -16.08 -24.01
C ILE A 137 -14.17 -16.57 -24.46
N SER A 138 -14.51 -16.33 -25.72
CA SER A 138 -15.52 -17.12 -26.43
C SER A 138 -14.79 -18.17 -27.25
N PRO A 139 -14.70 -19.44 -26.81
CA PRO A 139 -14.22 -20.52 -27.63
C PRO A 139 -15.36 -20.98 -28.56
N SER A 140 -15.72 -20.13 -29.53
CA SER A 140 -16.58 -20.54 -30.63
C SER A 140 -15.67 -20.93 -31.80
N THR A 141 -15.16 -22.14 -31.75
CA THR A 141 -14.82 -22.90 -32.96
C THR A 141 -15.79 -24.07 -33.00
N ASP A 142 -16.98 -23.79 -33.53
CA ASP A 142 -17.80 -24.76 -34.24
C ASP A 142 -17.05 -25.20 -35.52
N ASP A 143 -17.52 -26.27 -36.16
CA ASP A 143 -16.93 -26.93 -37.34
C ASP A 143 -15.71 -27.84 -37.11
N THR A 144 -15.95 -28.95 -36.40
CA THR A 144 -15.27 -30.21 -36.74
C THR A 144 -16.19 -31.01 -37.65
N LEU A 145 -15.79 -31.11 -38.93
CA LEU A 145 -15.99 -32.18 -39.94
C LEU A 145 -16.34 -31.58 -41.31
N PRO A 146 -15.57 -31.95 -42.35
CA PRO A 146 -16.13 -32.99 -43.21
C PRO A 146 -15.17 -34.14 -43.50
N LEU A 147 -15.74 -35.35 -43.52
CA LEU A 147 -15.28 -36.45 -44.36
C LEU A 147 -15.19 -35.97 -45.81
N CYS A 148 -14.09 -36.24 -46.50
CA CYS A 148 -14.03 -37.14 -47.66
C CYS A 148 -12.78 -36.83 -48.48
N ASN A 149 -11.87 -37.79 -48.60
CA ASN A 149 -10.86 -37.80 -49.64
C ASN A 149 -10.83 -39.23 -50.20
N THR A 150 -11.58 -39.44 -51.27
CA THR A 150 -11.31 -40.49 -52.24
C THR A 150 -9.99 -40.17 -52.94
N ASP A 151 -9.04 -41.09 -52.99
CA ASP A 151 -8.37 -41.39 -54.26
C ASP A 151 -7.74 -42.79 -54.26
N SER A 152 -7.83 -43.40 -55.44
CA SER A 152 -7.34 -44.73 -55.82
C SER A 152 -5.83 -44.72 -56.10
N LYS A 153 -5.33 -45.91 -56.49
CA LYS A 153 -4.08 -46.21 -57.20
C LYS A 153 -2.87 -46.49 -56.28
N SER A 154 -2.14 -47.59 -56.43
CA SER A 154 -1.92 -48.44 -57.62
C SER A 154 -1.53 -49.86 -57.25
#